data_AF-A0A921TAW4-F1
#
_entry.id   AF-A0A921TAW4-F1
#
_cell.length_a   1.000
_cell.length_b   1.000
_cell.length_c   1.000
_cell.angle_alpha   90.00
_cell.angle_beta   90.00
_cell.angle_gamma   90.00
#
_symmetry.space_group_name_H-M   'P 1'
#
loop_
_entity.id
_entity.type
_entity.pdbx_description
1 polymer ?
#
loop_
_entity_poly.entity_id
_entity_poly.type
_entity_poly.pdbx_seq_one_letter_code
_entity_poly.pdbx_strand_id
1 'polypeptide(L)'
;QKTGLLSLDDKTWDKAVVKGAGDIAKLFTGDTGLITRMNKATNSYVGTTGTLATRATDLNNKLTDLNKETDDLTRRMDALQKSLTAKYTAMDTMIAQINASSSSILTTLNSLNNPKSN
;
A
#
# COMPACT_ATOMS: atom_id res chain seq x y z
N GLN A 1 17.92 -17.60 31.13
CA GLN A 1 16.69 -18.19 30.56
C GLN A 1 16.62 -17.83 29.07
N LYS A 2 16.38 -18.80 28.17
CA LYS A 2 16.37 -18.56 26.70
C LYS A 2 14.97 -18.54 26.06
N THR A 3 13.92 -19.00 26.75
CA THR A 3 12.57 -19.21 26.17
C THR A 3 11.45 -18.46 26.89
N GLY A 4 11.71 -17.81 28.03
CA GLY A 4 10.67 -17.17 28.84
C GLY A 4 9.63 -18.12 29.45
N LEU A 5 9.84 -19.44 29.35
CA LEU A 5 8.92 -20.44 29.89
C LEU A 5 8.85 -20.31 31.42
N LEU A 6 7.65 -20.03 31.92
CA LEU A 6 7.34 -20.10 33.35
C LEU A 6 6.98 -21.56 33.68
N SER A 7 7.74 -22.15 34.60
CA SER A 7 7.49 -23.49 35.14
C SER A 7 7.31 -23.37 36.65
N LEU A 8 6.31 -24.06 37.18
CA LEU A 8 6.00 -24.11 38.61
C LEU A 8 6.15 -25.55 39.10
N ASP A 9 6.84 -25.74 40.23
CA ASP A 9 6.89 -27.01 40.93
C ASP A 9 5.81 -27.03 42.02
N ASP A 10 4.75 -27.80 41.79
CA ASP A 10 3.56 -27.83 42.66
C ASP A 10 3.89 -28.24 44.10
N LYS A 11 4.79 -29.21 44.31
CA LYS A 11 5.16 -29.70 45.65
C LYS A 11 5.92 -28.65 46.45
N THR A 12 6.75 -27.86 45.77
CA THR A 12 7.52 -26.77 46.38
C THR A 12 6.60 -25.57 46.65
N TRP A 13 5.68 -25.29 45.73
CA TRP A 13 4.66 -24.25 45.86
C TRP A 13 3.74 -24.51 47.05
N ASP A 14 3.18 -25.71 47.20
CA ASP A 14 2.26 -26.04 48.30
C ASP A 14 2.90 -25.84 49.67
N LYS A 15 4.18 -26.22 49.82
CA LYS A 15 4.94 -26.01 51.06
C LYS A 15 5.19 -24.52 51.36
N ALA A 16 5.40 -23.70 50.33
CA ALA A 16 5.65 -22.27 50.46
C ALA A 16 4.36 -21.51 50.80
N VAL A 17 3.22 -21.87 50.20
CA VAL A 17 1.92 -21.23 50.44
C VAL A 17 1.47 -21.40 51.89
N VAL A 18 1.61 -22.60 52.45
CA VAL A 18 1.22 -22.86 53.85
C VAL A 18 2.07 -22.05 54.85
N LYS A 19 3.33 -21.74 54.51
CA LYS A 19 4.26 -21.05 55.41
C LYS A 19 4.30 -19.53 55.23
N GLY A 20 3.88 -19.02 54.08
CA GLY A 20 4.15 -17.62 53.70
C GLY A 20 3.22 -17.07 52.62
N ALA A 21 1.93 -17.38 52.69
CA ALA A 21 0.92 -16.89 51.74
C ALA A 21 0.96 -15.36 51.52
N GLY A 22 1.23 -14.58 52.57
CA GLY A 22 1.35 -13.12 52.48
C GLY A 22 2.55 -12.64 51.66
N ASP A 23 3.68 -13.34 51.74
CA ASP A 23 4.89 -13.00 50.98
C ASP A 23 4.78 -13.44 49.52
N ILE A 24 4.07 -14.55 49.27
CA ILE A 24 3.69 -14.96 47.91
C ILE A 24 2.74 -13.93 47.30
N ALA A 25 1.74 -13.45 48.04
CA ALA A 25 0.87 -12.40 47.54
C ALA A 25 1.69 -11.15 47.15
N LYS A 26 2.62 -10.70 48.02
CA LYS A 26 3.53 -9.59 47.71
C LYS A 26 4.43 -9.84 46.49
N LEU A 27 4.87 -11.07 46.25
CA LEU A 27 5.65 -11.42 45.06
C LEU A 27 4.86 -11.15 43.76
N PHE A 28 3.55 -11.36 43.74
CA PHE A 28 2.72 -11.12 42.56
C PHE A 28 2.17 -9.69 42.50
N THR A 29 1.61 -9.19 43.61
CA THR A 29 0.82 -7.94 43.66
C THR A 29 1.50 -6.80 44.40
N GLY A 30 2.65 -7.03 45.03
CA GLY A 30 3.40 -5.96 45.70
C GLY A 30 3.88 -4.89 44.72
N ASP A 31 4.33 -3.75 45.25
CA ASP A 31 4.78 -2.61 44.46
C ASP A 31 5.92 -2.96 43.47
N THR A 32 6.75 -3.96 43.81
CA THR A 32 7.81 -4.50 42.95
C THR A 32 7.49 -5.90 42.42
N GLY A 33 6.25 -6.36 42.61
CA GLY A 33 5.77 -7.68 42.24
C GLY A 33 5.69 -7.91 40.74
N LEU A 34 5.43 -9.17 40.36
CA LEU A 34 5.43 -9.63 38.97
C LEU A 34 4.48 -8.82 38.08
N ILE A 35 3.26 -8.53 38.55
CA ILE A 35 2.25 -7.82 37.77
C ILE A 35 2.71 -6.39 37.47
N THR A 36 3.23 -5.68 38.47
CA THR A 36 3.74 -4.31 38.31
C THR A 36 4.90 -4.27 37.32
N ARG A 37 5.82 -5.25 37.39
CA ARG A 37 6.94 -5.36 36.45
C ARG A 37 6.46 -5.67 35.02
N MET A 38 5.47 -6.55 34.87
CA MET A 38 4.88 -6.88 33.57
C MET A 38 4.18 -5.67 32.96
N ASN A 39 3.35 -4.97 33.73
CA ASN A 39 2.71 -3.74 33.30
C ASN A 39 3.75 -2.69 32.87
N LYS A 40 4.79 -2.46 33.67
CA LYS A 40 5.87 -1.52 33.30
C LYS A 40 6.56 -1.90 31.99
N ALA A 41 6.76 -3.19 31.74
CA ALA A 41 7.39 -3.68 30.52
C ALA A 41 6.48 -3.56 29.28
N THR A 42 5.16 -3.69 29.43
CA THR A 42 4.21 -3.66 28.31
C THR A 42 3.58 -2.28 28.07
N ASN A 43 3.61 -1.37 29.05
CA ASN A 43 2.89 -0.09 29.01
C ASN A 43 3.25 0.80 27.81
N SER A 44 4.51 0.80 27.37
CA SER A 44 4.93 1.58 26.18
C SER A 44 4.44 1.00 24.86
N TYR A 45 4.00 -0.25 24.85
CA TYR A 45 3.52 -0.94 23.66
C TYR A 45 2.01 -0.84 23.51
N VAL A 46 1.28 -0.90 24.63
CA VAL A 46 -0.18 -0.93 24.68
C VAL A 46 -0.77 0.47 24.90
N GLY A 47 -2.10 0.59 24.77
CA GLY A 47 -2.80 1.86 24.89
C GLY A 47 -2.87 2.66 23.59
N THR A 48 -3.67 3.72 23.59
CA THR A 48 -3.94 4.54 22.39
C THR A 48 -2.70 5.29 21.89
N THR A 49 -1.76 5.59 22.78
CA THR A 49 -0.47 6.23 22.45
C THR A 49 0.70 5.22 22.49
N GLY A 50 0.40 3.93 22.63
CA GLY A 50 1.41 2.88 22.62
C GLY A 50 2.00 2.67 21.23
N THR A 51 3.23 2.16 21.18
CA THR A 51 3.95 1.95 19.90
C THR A 51 3.20 1.04 18.92
N LEU A 52 2.40 0.08 19.40
CA LEU A 52 1.58 -0.78 18.53
C LEU A 52 0.43 0.00 17.88
N ALA A 53 -0.23 0.87 18.63
CA ALA A 53 -1.30 1.73 18.11
C ALA A 53 -0.76 2.75 17.11
N THR A 54 0.39 3.36 17.40
CA THR A 54 1.09 4.25 16.45
C THR A 54 1.43 3.50 15.17
N ARG A 55 1.99 2.29 15.28
CA ARG A 55 2.33 1.48 14.10
C ARG A 55 1.10 1.11 13.28
N ALA A 56 -0.01 0.77 13.92
CA ALA A 56 -1.27 0.48 13.22
C ALA A 56 -1.78 1.72 12.47
N THR A 57 -1.72 2.89 13.11
CA THR A 57 -2.11 4.18 12.50
C THR A 57 -1.24 4.51 11.29
N ASP A 58 0.08 4.40 11.41
CA ASP A 58 1.01 4.65 10.32
C ASP A 58 0.78 3.73 9.12
N LEU A 59 0.50 2.44 9.38
CA LEU A 59 0.21 1.47 8.33
C LEU A 59 -1.11 1.78 7.61
N ASN A 60 -2.16 2.17 8.36
CA ASN A 60 -3.44 2.57 7.77
C ASN A 60 -3.33 3.87 6.95
N ASN A 61 -2.53 4.82 7.42
CA ASN A 61 -2.25 6.05 6.67
C ASN A 61 -1.51 5.74 5.36
N LYS A 62 -0.45 4.92 5.42
CA LYS A 62 0.27 4.47 4.22
C LYS A 62 -0.63 3.72 3.24
N LEU A 63 -1.51 2.84 3.73
CA LEU A 63 -2.48 2.16 2.88
C LEU A 63 -3.42 3.14 2.19
N THR A 64 -3.90 4.14 2.92
CA THR A 64 -4.78 5.19 2.36
C THR A 64 -4.07 6.02 1.30
N ASP A 65 -2.80 6.38 1.52
CA ASP A 65 -2.02 7.16 0.56
C ASP A 65 -1.69 6.35 -0.69
N LEU A 66 -1.33 5.06 -0.55
CA LEU A 66 -1.13 4.15 -1.69
C LEU A 66 -2.39 3.99 -2.54
N ASN A 67 -3.58 3.95 -1.92
CA ASN A 67 -4.83 3.91 -2.67
C ASN A 67 -5.03 5.20 -3.49
N LYS A 68 -4.75 6.38 -2.90
CA LYS A 68 -4.84 7.66 -3.64
C LYS A 68 -3.83 7.74 -4.79
N GLU A 69 -2.61 7.26 -4.59
CA GLU A 69 -1.58 7.20 -5.62
C GLU A 69 -2.01 6.28 -6.78
N THR A 70 -2.63 5.15 -6.46
CA THR A 70 -3.19 4.20 -7.44
C THR A 70 -4.32 4.83 -8.25
N ASP A 71 -5.23 5.55 -7.59
CA ASP A 71 -6.33 6.25 -8.26
C ASP A 71 -5.79 7.36 -9.18
N ASP A 72 -4.78 8.10 -8.75
CA ASP A 72 -4.14 9.14 -9.57
C ASP A 72 -3.43 8.56 -10.80
N LEU A 73 -2.67 7.48 -10.60
CA LEU A 73 -2.03 6.77 -11.69
C LEU A 73 -3.05 6.27 -12.71
N THR A 74 -4.15 5.69 -12.24
CA THR A 74 -5.25 5.23 -13.11
C THR A 74 -5.80 6.37 -13.95
N ARG A 75 -6.11 7.53 -13.33
CA ARG A 75 -6.58 8.72 -14.07
C ARG A 75 -5.57 9.18 -15.14
N ARG A 76 -4.28 9.15 -14.82
CA ARG A 76 -3.21 9.55 -15.75
C ARG A 76 -3.09 8.57 -16.92
N MET A 77 -3.20 7.27 -16.65
CA MET A 77 -3.19 6.23 -17.68
C MET A 77 -4.40 6.37 -18.61
N ASP A 78 -5.60 6.63 -18.08
CA ASP A 78 -6.80 6.86 -18.88
C ASP A 78 -6.67 8.10 -19.77
N ALA A 79 -6.14 9.20 -19.23
CA ALA A 79 -5.89 10.42 -20.00
C ALA A 79 -4.85 10.20 -21.10
N LEU A 80 -3.78 9.47 -20.79
CA LEU A 80 -2.75 9.08 -21.77
C LEU A 80 -3.35 8.22 -22.88
N GLN A 81 -4.13 7.20 -22.53
CA GLN A 81 -4.80 6.34 -23.50
C GLN A 81 -5.72 7.15 -24.42
N LYS A 82 -6.58 8.01 -23.85
CA LYS A 82 -7.45 8.90 -24.64
C LYS A 82 -6.67 9.79 -25.60
N SER A 83 -5.59 10.42 -25.11
CA SER A 83 -4.71 11.25 -25.93
C SER A 83 -4.07 10.45 -27.06
N LEU A 84 -3.55 9.25 -26.78
CA LEU A 84 -2.92 8.40 -27.78
C LEU A 84 -3.92 7.90 -28.82
N THR A 85 -5.12 7.48 -28.41
CA THR A 85 -6.20 7.11 -29.33
C THR A 85 -6.60 8.27 -30.23
N ALA A 86 -6.80 9.47 -29.67
CA ALA A 86 -7.14 10.66 -30.46
C ALA A 86 -6.05 11.02 -31.47
N LYS A 87 -4.77 10.96 -31.05
CA LYS A 87 -3.62 11.16 -31.95
C LYS A 87 -3.59 10.12 -33.07
N TYR A 88 -3.87 8.85 -32.76
CA TYR A 88 -3.91 7.77 -33.74
C TYR A 88 -5.02 7.99 -34.78
N THR A 89 -6.24 8.30 -34.34
CA THR A 89 -7.36 8.60 -35.25
C THR A 89 -7.08 9.83 -36.11
N ALA A 90 -6.46 10.87 -35.56
CA ALA A 90 -6.05 12.05 -36.32
C ALA A 90 -4.97 11.71 -37.36
N MET A 91 -3.99 10.87 -37.01
CA MET A 91 -2.97 10.39 -37.95
C MET A 91 -3.59 9.56 -39.09
N ASP A 92 -4.56 8.69 -38.80
CA ASP A 92 -5.27 7.91 -39.81
C ASP A 92 -6.04 8.81 -40.79
N THR A 93 -6.75 9.80 -40.27
CA THR A 93 -7.46 10.81 -41.08
C THR A 93 -6.49 11.61 -41.95
N MET A 94 -5.36 12.02 -41.39
CA MET A 94 -4.32 12.76 -42.13
C MET A 94 -3.72 11.90 -43.26
N ILE A 95 -3.44 10.62 -43.01
CA ILE A 95 -2.95 9.69 -44.03
C ILE A 95 -3.97 9.54 -45.16
N ALA A 96 -5.27 9.40 -44.84
CA ALA A 96 -6.33 9.34 -45.84
C ALA A 96 -6.37 10.61 -46.70
N GLN A 97 -6.25 11.79 -46.10
CA GLN A 97 -6.20 13.08 -46.81
C GLN A 97 -4.96 13.22 -47.69
N ILE A 98 -3.79 12.78 -47.22
CA ILE A 98 -2.54 12.77 -48.00
C ILE A 98 -2.69 11.86 -49.22
N ASN A 99 -3.24 10.66 -49.04
CA ASN A 99 -3.47 9.72 -50.14
C ASN A 99 -4.45 10.28 -51.18
N ALA A 100 -5.57 10.87 -50.74
CA ALA A 100 -6.53 11.51 -51.63
C ALA A 100 -5.89 12.67 -52.43
N SER A 101 -5.10 13.51 -51.75
CA SER A 101 -4.39 14.63 -52.39
C SER A 101 -3.37 14.14 -53.41
N SER A 102 -2.61 13.10 -53.08
CA SER A 102 -1.66 12.45 -54.00
C SER A 102 -2.36 11.92 -55.24
N SER A 103 -3.49 11.21 -55.08
CA SER A 103 -4.29 10.74 -56.20
C SER A 103 -4.80 11.88 -57.09
N SER A 104 -5.33 12.96 -56.51
CA SER A 104 -5.80 14.13 -57.27
C SER A 104 -4.68 14.82 -58.06
N ILE A 105 -3.48 14.93 -57.48
CA ILE A 105 -2.31 15.49 -58.15
C ILE A 105 -1.90 14.59 -59.34
N LEU A 106 -1.85 13.27 -59.14
CA LEU A 106 -1.53 12.32 -60.22
C LEU A 106 -2.55 12.38 -61.37
N THR A 107 -3.85 12.47 -61.05
CA THR A 107 -4.89 12.63 -62.08
C THR A 107 -4.70 13.92 -62.87
N THR A 108 -4.39 15.03 -62.18
CA THR A 108 -4.15 16.33 -62.83
C THR A 108 -2.89 16.28 -63.70
N LEU A 109 -1.78 15.75 -63.20
CA LEU A 109 -0.55 15.58 -63.97
C LEU A 109 -0.75 14.68 -65.19
N ASN A 110 -1.47 13.56 -65.06
CA ASN A 110 -1.80 12.69 -66.19
C ASN A 110 -2.66 13.41 -67.24
N SER A 111 -3.59 14.28 -66.81
CA SER A 111 -4.41 15.08 -67.73
C SER A 111 -3.62 16.17 -68.45
N LEU A 112 -2.53 16.67 -67.85
CA LEU A 112 -1.61 17.62 -68.47
C LEU A 112 -0.61 16.94 -69.41
N ASN A 113 -0.19 15.71 -69.08
CA ASN A 113 0.77 14.94 -69.86
C ASN A 113 0.14 14.21 -71.06
N ASN A 114 -1.18 14.01 -71.06
CA ASN A 114 -1.95 13.63 -72.24
C ASN A 114 -2.66 14.87 -72.79
N PRO A 115 -2.00 15.71 -73.61
CA PRO A 115 -2.73 16.73 -74.35
C PRO A 115 -3.79 16.02 -75.18
N LYS A 116 -5.05 16.44 -75.06
CA LYS A 116 -6.08 16.01 -76.02
C LYS A 116 -5.56 16.38 -77.41
N SER A 117 -5.17 15.38 -78.20
CA SER A 117 -5.01 15.56 -79.64
C SER A 117 -6.40 15.81 -80.21
N ASN A 118 -6.68 17.07 -80.50
CA ASN A 118 -7.66 17.44 -81.51
C ASN A 118 -6.88 17.85 -82.76
#